data_AF-A0AAW7HYB0-F1
#
_entry.id   AF-A0AAW7HYB0-F1
#
_cell.length_a   1.000
_cell.length_b   1.000
_cell.length_c   1.000
_cell.angle_alpha   90.00
_cell.angle_beta   90.00
_cell.angle_gamma   90.00
#
_symmetry.space_group_name_H-M   'P 1'
#
loop_
_entity.id
_entity.type
_entity.pdbx_description
1 polymer ?
#
loop_
_entity_poly.entity_id
_entity_poly.type
_entity_poly.pdbx_seq_one_letter_code
_entity_poly.pdbx_strand_id
1 'polypeptide(L)'
;MSNPPASGYYETLLTAPTFSDDPIGDRQSRRWQLIVDDIHLSSTEGDLREARGKAEGYIQGLVDAGYLSNDRLRDFKILSSFHRRRVALRTYLSTRSSPT
;
A
#
# COMPACT_ATOMS: atom_id res chain seq x y z
N MET A 1 -2.96 1.21 20.48
CA MET A 1 -3.79 2.31 19.94
C MET A 1 -3.50 2.40 18.45
N SER A 2 -4.45 1.95 17.62
CA SER A 2 -4.30 1.91 16.16
C SER A 2 -4.46 3.32 15.57
N ASN A 3 -3.65 3.65 14.56
CA ASN A 3 -3.73 4.91 13.81
C ASN A 3 -5.18 5.17 13.33
N PRO A 4 -5.68 6.41 13.37
CA PRO A 4 -7.00 6.70 12.81
C PRO A 4 -7.00 6.29 11.33
N PRO A 5 -7.97 5.49 10.88
CA PRO A 5 -7.98 5.05 9.51
C PRO A 5 -8.29 6.28 8.65
N ALA A 6 -7.36 6.69 7.81
CA ALA A 6 -7.74 7.38 6.58
C ALA A 6 -8.54 6.34 5.76
N SER A 7 -9.82 6.18 6.07
CA SER A 7 -10.56 4.91 5.89
C SER A 7 -10.89 4.55 4.43
N GLY A 8 -10.23 5.15 3.45
CA GLY A 8 -10.35 4.78 2.04
C GLY A 8 -9.08 4.25 1.40
N TYR A 9 -7.88 4.54 1.94
CA TYR A 9 -6.64 4.18 1.23
C TYR A 9 -6.38 2.67 1.28
N TYR A 10 -6.72 1.99 2.37
CA TYR A 10 -6.41 0.57 2.55
C TYR A 10 -7.14 -0.29 1.52
N GLU A 11 -8.47 -0.16 1.45
CA GLU A 11 -9.29 -0.83 0.44
C GLU A 11 -8.88 -0.45 -0.98
N THR A 12 -8.62 0.86 -1.22
CA THR A 12 -8.15 1.32 -2.53
C THR A 12 -6.84 0.65 -2.93
N LEU A 13 -5.91 0.44 -1.99
CA LEU A 13 -4.64 -0.22 -2.23
C LEU A 13 -4.83 -1.71 -2.46
N LEU A 14 -5.64 -2.36 -1.62
CA LEU A 14 -5.92 -3.79 -1.67
C LEU A 14 -6.50 -4.20 -3.02
N THR A 15 -7.46 -3.42 -3.52
CA THR A 15 -8.14 -3.68 -4.81
C THR A 15 -7.49 -2.95 -5.99
N ALA A 16 -6.28 -2.38 -5.84
CA ALA A 16 -5.66 -1.65 -6.94
C ALA A 16 -5.24 -2.59 -8.09
N PRO A 17 -4.51 -3.70 -7.85
CA PRO A 17 -4.23 -4.68 -8.89
C PRO A 17 -5.41 -5.65 -9.07
N THR A 18 -5.68 -6.04 -10.31
CA THR A 18 -6.61 -7.13 -10.62
C THR A 18 -5.79 -8.38 -10.92
N PHE A 19 -5.91 -9.40 -10.07
CA PHE A 19 -5.21 -10.68 -10.24
C PHE A 19 -6.09 -11.67 -11.00
N SER A 20 -5.50 -12.74 -11.55
CA SER A 20 -6.26 -13.83 -12.14
C SER A 20 -6.96 -14.67 -11.06
N ASP A 21 -8.05 -15.35 -11.44
CA ASP A 21 -8.80 -16.25 -10.55
C ASP A 21 -8.18 -17.67 -10.48
N ASP A 22 -6.93 -17.82 -10.90
CA ASP A 22 -6.20 -19.08 -10.86
C ASP A 22 -5.33 -19.20 -9.58
N PRO A 23 -4.77 -20.38 -9.27
CA PRO A 23 -3.95 -20.56 -8.07
C PRO A 23 -2.70 -19.67 -7.99
N ILE A 24 -2.19 -19.16 -9.11
CA ILE A 24 -1.07 -18.22 -9.16
C ILE A 24 -1.58 -16.83 -8.77
N GLY A 25 -2.69 -16.37 -9.35
CA GLY A 25 -3.34 -15.12 -9.01
C GLY A 25 -3.76 -15.04 -7.54
N ASP A 26 -4.27 -16.14 -6.98
CA ASP A 26 -4.56 -16.28 -5.55
C ASP A 26 -3.33 -16.08 -4.65
N ARG A 27 -2.19 -16.65 -5.06
CA ARG A 27 -0.93 -16.45 -4.33
C ARG A 27 -0.46 -15.01 -4.46
N GLN A 28 -0.63 -14.42 -5.63
CA GLN A 28 -0.22 -13.05 -5.89
C GLN A 28 -1.04 -12.04 -5.08
N SER A 29 -2.36 -12.25 -4.97
CA SER A 29 -3.27 -11.41 -4.20
C SER A 29 -2.98 -11.50 -2.70
N ARG A 30 -2.72 -12.70 -2.16
CA ARG A 30 -2.30 -12.89 -0.77
C ARG A 30 -0.97 -12.22 -0.48
N ARG A 31 0.00 -12.29 -1.41
CA ARG A 31 1.28 -11.60 -1.24
C ARG A 31 1.12 -10.08 -1.28
N TRP A 32 0.24 -9.58 -2.13
CA TRP A 32 -0.12 -8.15 -2.16
C TRP A 32 -0.75 -7.69 -0.86
N GLN A 33 -1.70 -8.47 -0.31
CA GLN A 33 -2.33 -8.18 0.98
C GLN A 33 -1.29 -8.00 2.11
N LEU A 34 -0.29 -8.88 2.19
CA LEU A 34 0.78 -8.75 3.19
C LEU A 34 1.56 -7.43 3.05
N ILE A 35 1.82 -6.99 1.81
CA ILE A 35 2.47 -5.70 1.56
C ILE A 35 1.55 -4.54 1.96
N VAL A 36 0.25 -4.62 1.64
CA VAL A 36 -0.75 -3.63 2.06
C VAL A 36 -0.82 -3.51 3.59
N ASP A 37 -0.74 -4.64 4.30
CA ASP A 37 -0.72 -4.68 5.75
C ASP A 37 0.54 -4.02 6.33
N ASP A 38 1.72 -4.30 5.77
CA ASP A 38 2.97 -3.63 6.17
C ASP A 38 2.86 -2.09 6.04
N ILE A 39 2.20 -1.60 4.98
CA ILE A 39 1.96 -0.17 4.74
C ILE A 39 0.99 0.40 5.77
N HIS A 40 -0.06 -0.36 6.09
CA HIS A 40 -1.03 0.03 7.10
C HIS A 40 -0.38 0.14 8.48
N LEU A 41 0.42 -0.86 8.84
CA LEU A 41 1.05 -0.99 10.15
C LEU A 41 2.31 -0.12 10.33
N SER A 42 2.85 0.44 9.24
CA SER A 42 4.02 1.32 9.27
C SER A 42 3.88 2.45 10.31
N SER A 43 4.83 2.52 11.23
CA SER A 43 4.78 3.42 12.40
C SER A 43 5.68 4.65 12.24
N THR A 44 6.64 4.57 11.31
CA THR A 44 7.55 5.66 10.95
C THR A 44 7.50 5.95 9.46
N GLU A 45 8.00 7.12 9.04
CA GLU A 45 8.15 7.42 7.61
C GLU A 45 9.17 6.49 6.93
N GLY A 46 10.14 5.98 7.68
CA GLY A 46 11.11 4.99 7.20
C GLY A 46 10.42 3.68 6.82
N ASP A 47 9.64 3.11 7.75
CA ASP A 47 8.87 1.88 7.53
C ASP A 47 7.95 2.03 6.31
N LEU A 48 7.24 3.16 6.24
CA LEU A 48 6.32 3.44 5.15
C LEU A 48 7.03 3.55 3.80
N ARG A 49 8.23 4.14 3.77
CA ARG A 49 9.05 4.24 2.56
C ARG A 49 9.54 2.87 2.11
N GLU A 50 9.97 2.02 3.03
CA GLU A 50 10.40 0.65 2.72
C GLU A 50 9.24 -0.19 2.18
N ALA A 51 8.10 -0.17 2.86
CA ALA A 51 6.89 -0.87 2.44
C ALA A 51 6.40 -0.39 1.06
N ARG A 52 6.52 0.91 0.78
CA ARG A 52 6.30 1.46 -0.56
C ARG A 52 7.23 0.88 -1.61
N GLY A 53 8.53 0.79 -1.33
CA GLY A 53 9.49 0.19 -2.24
C GLY A 53 9.17 -1.27 -2.55
N LYS A 54 8.75 -2.06 -1.54
CA LYS A 54 8.28 -3.44 -1.73
C LYS A 54 7.06 -3.51 -2.64
N ALA A 55 6.08 -2.62 -2.45
CA ALA A 55 4.87 -2.58 -3.27
C ALA A 55 5.17 -2.25 -4.73
N GLU A 56 5.97 -1.20 -4.98
CA GLU A 56 6.34 -0.77 -6.32
C GLU A 56 7.15 -1.86 -7.04
N GLY A 57 8.14 -2.46 -6.38
CA GLY A 57 8.93 -3.55 -6.93
C GLY A 57 8.11 -4.81 -7.20
N TYR A 58 7.15 -5.14 -6.34
CA TYR A 58 6.27 -6.29 -6.54
C TYR A 58 5.37 -6.12 -7.77
N ILE A 59 4.73 -4.95 -7.92
CA ILE A 59 3.88 -4.66 -9.09
C ILE A 59 4.71 -4.63 -10.36
N GLN A 60 5.87 -3.97 -10.34
CA GLN A 60 6.75 -3.94 -11.51
C GLN A 60 7.20 -5.34 -11.91
N GLY A 61 7.59 -6.19 -10.95
CA GLY A 61 7.97 -7.58 -11.22
C GLY A 61 6.84 -8.42 -11.83
N LEU A 62 5.60 -8.19 -11.41
CA LEU A 62 4.44 -8.86 -12.02
C LEU A 62 4.14 -8.35 -13.44
N VAL A 63 4.36 -7.06 -13.71
CA VAL A 63 4.24 -6.48 -15.05
C VAL A 63 5.32 -7.04 -15.98
N ASP A 64 6.58 -7.06 -15.53
CA ASP A 64 7.71 -7.53 -16.32
C ASP A 64 7.59 -9.03 -16.64
N ALA A 65 7.01 -9.81 -15.74
CA ALA A 65 6.75 -11.23 -15.94
C ALA A 65 5.46 -11.52 -16.76
N GLY A 66 4.69 -10.49 -17.13
CA GLY A 66 3.47 -10.64 -17.93
C GLY A 66 2.24 -11.12 -17.16
N TYR A 67 2.27 -11.14 -15.82
CA TYR A 67 1.10 -11.47 -14.99
C TYR A 67 0.14 -10.31 -14.85
N LEU A 68 0.63 -9.07 -14.96
CA LEU A 68 -0.19 -7.86 -14.97
C LEU A 68 0.09 -7.03 -16.22
N SER A 69 -0.94 -6.36 -16.73
CA SER A 69 -0.75 -5.33 -17.75
C SER A 69 -0.15 -4.07 -17.16
N ASN A 70 0.42 -3.23 -18.02
CA ASN A 70 0.72 -1.85 -17.67
C ASN A 70 -0.61 -1.08 -17.50
N ASP A 71 -0.87 -0.55 -16.30
CA ASP A 71 -2.12 0.14 -15.97
C ASP A 71 -1.83 1.40 -15.14
N ARG A 72 -1.98 2.56 -15.78
CA ARG A 72 -1.78 3.87 -15.17
C ARG A 72 -2.78 4.16 -14.04
N LEU A 73 -3.99 3.60 -14.11
CA LEU A 73 -5.01 3.81 -13.08
C LEU A 73 -4.66 3.05 -11.80
N ARG A 74 -4.23 1.78 -11.92
CA ARG A 74 -3.66 1.02 -10.80
C ARG A 74 -2.50 1.79 -10.16
N ASP A 75 -1.55 2.24 -10.96
CA ASP A 75 -0.35 2.90 -10.45
C ASP A 75 -0.72 4.21 -9.74
N PHE A 76 -1.69 4.97 -10.27
CA PHE A 76 -2.24 6.15 -9.60
C PHE A 76 -2.92 5.82 -8.27
N LYS A 77 -3.74 4.77 -8.19
CA LYS A 77 -4.38 4.32 -6.94
C LYS A 77 -3.34 3.96 -5.88
N ILE A 78 -2.27 3.29 -6.28
CA ILE A 78 -1.16 2.91 -5.40
C ILE A 78 -0.47 4.16 -4.86
N LEU A 79 -0.01 5.06 -5.74
CA LEU A 79 0.71 6.28 -5.35
C LEU A 79 -0.13 7.21 -4.47
N SER A 80 -1.40 7.41 -4.83
CA SER A 80 -2.31 8.28 -4.05
C SER A 80 -2.63 7.70 -2.67
N SER A 81 -2.75 6.38 -2.56
CA SER A 81 -2.96 5.69 -1.28
C SER A 81 -1.76 5.83 -0.34
N PHE A 82 -0.54 5.69 -0.87
CA PHE A 82 0.68 5.97 -0.12
C PHE A 82 0.75 7.41 0.38
N HIS A 83 0.39 8.36 -0.48
CA HIS A 83 0.37 9.77 -0.09
C HIS A 83 -0.59 10.01 1.08
N ARG A 84 -1.82 9.47 1.00
CA ARG A 84 -2.81 9.57 2.09
C ARG A 84 -2.29 8.94 3.39
N ARG A 85 -1.67 7.76 3.32
CA ARG A 85 -1.10 7.10 4.50
C ARG A 85 0.02 7.92 5.13
N ARG A 86 0.90 8.52 4.33
CA ARG A 86 1.98 9.38 4.80
C ARG A 86 1.45 10.63 5.48
N VAL A 87 0.44 11.28 4.91
CA VAL A 87 -0.23 12.44 5.53
C VAL A 87 -0.84 12.04 6.87
N ALA A 88 -1.59 10.93 6.93
CA ALA A 88 -2.17 10.44 8.17
C ALA A 88 -1.11 10.16 9.25
N LEU A 89 0.02 9.55 8.85
CA LEU A 89 1.13 9.28 9.75
C LEU A 89 1.75 10.56 10.33
N ARG A 90 2.02 11.55 9.47
CA ARG A 90 2.56 12.85 9.90
C ARG A 90 1.62 13.55 10.88
N THR A 91 0.33 13.61 10.56
CA THR A 91 -0.67 14.21 11.44
C THR A 91 -0.71 13.51 12.80
N TYR A 92 -0.65 12.17 12.82
CA TYR A 92 -0.60 11.41 14.08
C TYR A 92 0.66 11.72 14.90
N LEU A 93 1.83 11.76 14.27
CA LEU A 93 3.09 12.08 14.95
C LEU A 93 3.13 13.51 15.47
N SER A 94 2.63 14.48 14.70
CA SER A 94 2.54 15.88 15.10
C SER A 94 1.59 16.08 16.30
N THR A 95 0.41 15.46 16.27
CA THR A 95 -0.57 15.55 17.38
C THR A 95 -0.10 14.88 18.67
N ARG A 96 0.75 13.85 18.58
CA ARG A 96 1.35 13.18 19.75
C ARG A 96 2.49 13.99 20.41
N SER A 97 3.03 14.98 19.70
CA SER A 97 4.19 15.77 20.12
C SER A 97 3.82 17.10 20.78
N SER A 98 2.53 17.45 20.84
CA SER A 98 2.06 18.65 21.56
C SER A 98 1.86 18.33 23.05
N PRO A 99 2.61 18.95 23.97
CA PRO A 99 2.33 18.84 25.39
C PRO A 99 1.10 19.68 25.73
N THR A 100 0.12 19.07 26.41
CA THR A 100 -0.92 19.78 27.18
C THR A 100 -0.31 20.48 28.38
#